data_AF-A0A661FJL6-F1
#
_entry.id   AF-A0A661FJL6-F1
#
_cell.length_a   1.000
_cell.length_b   1.000
_cell.length_c   1.000
_cell.angle_alpha   90.00
_cell.angle_beta   90.00
_cell.angle_gamma   90.00
#
_symmetry.space_group_name_H-M   'P 1'
#
loop_
_entity.id
_entity.type
_entity.pdbx_description
1 polymer ?
#
loop_
_entity_poly.entity_id
_entity_poly.type
_entity_poly.pdbx_seq_one_letter_code
_entity_poly.pdbx_strand_id
1 'polypeptide(L)'
;GQLYNLTLQDECQLFSGDCILKSGDLLINITDEKGTTRVNTSFPVDKVALSIVSADNKEIIYELNKAESFQYWQRETTLRTTHLDQTSFKNLRIMVKIKGDLYLSELSASVIKR
;
A
#
# COMPACT_ATOMS: atom_id res chain seq x y z
N GLY A 1 6.93 20.37 -2.86
CA GLY A 1 6.46 19.24 -2.06
C GLY A 1 7.63 18.68 -1.30
N GLN A 2 7.42 18.32 -0.04
CA GLN A 2 8.36 17.59 0.79
C GLN A 2 8.15 16.07 0.65
N LEU A 3 9.11 15.29 1.14
CA LEU A 3 9.06 13.84 1.16
C LEU A 3 9.05 13.37 2.61
N TYR A 4 8.12 12.49 2.94
CA TYR A 4 7.94 11.91 4.26
C TYR A 4 7.97 10.39 4.18
N ASN A 5 8.58 9.77 5.18
CA ASN A 5 8.59 8.32 5.31
C ASN A 5 7.39 7.86 6.12
N LEU A 6 6.68 6.90 5.57
CA LEU A 6 5.68 6.11 6.26
C LEU A 6 6.38 4.94 6.95
N THR A 7 5.93 4.63 8.17
CA THR A 7 6.47 3.54 8.98
C THR A 7 5.35 2.61 9.40
N LEU A 8 5.61 1.31 9.47
CA LEU A 8 4.64 0.37 10.03
C LEU A 8 4.34 0.75 11.48
N GLN A 9 3.05 0.79 11.80
CA GLN A 9 2.62 0.96 13.19
C GLN A 9 2.87 -0.33 13.97
N ASP A 10 2.49 -1.47 13.40
CA ASP A 10 2.57 -2.82 13.95
C ASP A 10 2.84 -3.84 12.82
N GLU A 11 2.56 -5.13 13.03
CA GLU A 11 2.63 -6.13 11.97
C GLU A 11 1.67 -5.81 10.81
N CYS A 12 2.06 -6.12 9.57
CA CYS A 12 1.22 -5.90 8.39
C CYS A 12 0.46 -7.16 8.02
N GLN A 13 -0.83 -7.21 8.34
CA GLN A 13 -1.74 -8.30 7.98
C GLN A 13 -2.70 -7.86 6.86
N LEU A 14 -2.18 -7.79 5.63
CA LEU A 14 -2.93 -7.30 4.45
C LEU A 14 -4.28 -7.99 4.23
N PHE A 15 -4.35 -9.29 4.51
CA PHE A 15 -5.50 -10.13 4.16
C PHE A 15 -6.51 -10.31 5.29
N SER A 16 -6.16 -9.97 6.53
CA SER A 16 -7.08 -9.93 7.67
C SER A 16 -7.58 -8.52 7.99
N GLY A 17 -6.94 -7.48 7.42
CA GLY A 17 -7.43 -6.10 7.47
C GLY A 17 -6.58 -5.10 8.24
N ASP A 18 -5.46 -5.54 8.84
CA ASP A 18 -4.64 -4.76 9.76
C ASP A 18 -3.22 -4.55 9.21
N CYS A 19 -3.04 -3.63 8.27
CA CYS A 19 -1.71 -3.20 7.81
C CYS A 19 -1.62 -1.68 7.76
N ILE A 20 -1.28 -1.10 8.91
CA ILE A 20 -1.33 0.35 9.14
C ILE A 20 0.08 0.95 9.07
N LEU A 21 0.22 1.95 8.21
CA LEU A 21 1.39 2.81 8.09
C LEU A 21 1.09 4.19 8.67
N LYS A 22 2.11 4.82 9.28
CA LYS A 22 1.99 6.14 9.90
C LYS A 22 3.11 7.10 9.52
N SER A 23 2.77 8.39 9.47
CA SER A 23 3.70 9.53 9.41
C SER A 23 3.09 10.72 10.15
N GLY A 24 3.53 10.98 11.39
CA GLY A 24 2.82 11.91 12.28
C GLY A 24 1.40 11.40 12.56
N ASP A 25 0.40 12.25 12.35
CA ASP A 25 -1.03 11.92 12.52
C ASP A 25 -1.65 11.21 11.29
N LEU A 26 -0.92 11.15 10.17
CA LEU A 26 -1.40 10.46 8.98
C LEU A 26 -1.32 8.95 9.20
N LEU A 27 -2.46 8.27 9.07
CA LEU A 27 -2.58 6.82 9.08
C LEU A 27 -3.06 6.34 7.71
N ILE A 28 -2.47 5.25 7.23
CA ILE A 28 -2.81 4.61 5.96
C ILE A 28 -2.95 3.11 6.21
N ASN A 29 -4.15 2.56 6.01
CA ASN A 29 -4.37 1.12 6.06
C ASN A 29 -4.40 0.53 4.65
N ILE A 30 -3.65 -0.54 4.42
CA ILE A 30 -3.61 -1.27 3.15
C ILE A 30 -4.24 -2.63 3.38
N THR A 31 -5.23 -2.99 2.56
CA THR A 31 -5.90 -4.30 2.67
C THR A 31 -6.08 -4.90 1.28
N ASP A 32 -6.20 -6.21 1.20
CA ASP A 32 -6.63 -6.89 -0.01
C ASP A 32 -7.80 -7.82 0.30
N GLU A 33 -8.92 -7.62 -0.39
CA GLU A 33 -10.08 -8.49 -0.31
C GLU A 33 -10.40 -9.02 -1.72
N LYS A 34 -10.33 -10.34 -1.90
CA LYS A 34 -10.67 -11.04 -3.15
C LYS A 34 -9.96 -10.45 -4.40
N GLY A 35 -8.70 -10.01 -4.26
CA GLY A 35 -7.91 -9.42 -5.35
C GLY A 35 -8.18 -7.93 -5.60
N THR A 36 -9.05 -7.31 -4.81
CA THR A 36 -9.18 -5.84 -4.77
C THR A 36 -8.33 -5.32 -3.62
N THR A 37 -7.27 -4.58 -3.96
CA THR A 37 -6.48 -3.86 -2.97
C THR A 37 -7.15 -2.53 -2.64
N ARG A 38 -7.33 -2.27 -1.36
CA ARG A 38 -7.91 -1.04 -0.82
C ARG A 38 -6.86 -0.30 0.01
N VAL A 39 -6.88 1.02 -0.09
CA VAL A 39 -6.06 1.92 0.72
C VAL A 39 -6.98 2.97 1.34
N ASN A 40 -7.01 2.98 2.67
CA ASN A 40 -7.81 3.92 3.45
C ASN A 40 -6.90 4.87 4.22
N THR A 41 -7.22 6.16 4.23
CA THR A 41 -6.37 7.19 4.84
C THR A 41 -7.12 8.00 5.90
N SER A 42 -6.45 8.40 6.99
CA SER A 42 -7.06 9.24 8.04
C SER A 42 -7.39 10.66 7.57
N PHE A 43 -6.70 11.13 6.53
CA PHE A 43 -6.93 12.43 5.88
C PHE A 43 -7.21 12.26 4.39
N PRO A 44 -7.99 13.16 3.76
CA PRO A 44 -8.13 13.22 2.30
C PRO A 44 -6.78 13.35 1.59
N VAL A 45 -6.58 12.58 0.51
CA VAL A 45 -5.36 12.59 -0.29
C VAL A 45 -5.68 12.83 -1.77
N ASP A 46 -4.68 13.23 -2.54
CA ASP A 46 -4.84 13.58 -3.96
C ASP A 46 -4.62 12.38 -4.87
N LYS A 47 -3.68 11.50 -4.50
CA LYS A 47 -3.29 10.32 -5.28
C LYS A 47 -2.77 9.21 -4.37
N VAL A 48 -3.00 7.98 -4.79
CA VAL A 48 -2.43 6.77 -4.20
C VAL A 48 -1.90 5.88 -5.33
N ALA A 49 -0.67 5.41 -5.19
CA ALA A 49 -0.11 4.37 -6.03
C ALA A 49 0.53 3.28 -5.17
N LEU A 50 0.37 2.03 -5.60
CA LEU A 50 1.02 0.86 -5.05
C LEU A 50 1.96 0.27 -6.09
N SER A 51 3.08 -0.26 -5.65
CA SER A 51 4.00 -1.01 -6.49
C SER A 51 4.29 -2.36 -5.86
N ILE A 52 4.18 -3.41 -6.66
CA ILE A 52 4.52 -4.78 -6.29
C ILE A 52 5.85 -5.09 -6.96
N VAL A 53 6.87 -5.35 -6.15
CA VAL A 53 8.21 -5.70 -6.61
C VAL A 53 8.41 -7.19 -6.41
N SER A 54 8.79 -7.88 -7.48
CA SER A 54 9.07 -9.30 -7.45
C SER A 54 10.51 -9.65 -7.06
N ALA A 55 10.76 -10.93 -6.78
CA ALA A 55 12.08 -11.42 -6.42
C ALA A 55 13.14 -11.17 -7.50
N ASP A 56 12.76 -11.21 -8.79
CA ASP A 56 13.61 -10.86 -9.94
C ASP A 56 13.69 -9.34 -10.21
N ASN A 57 13.21 -8.51 -9.27
CA ASN A 57 13.16 -7.05 -9.34
C ASN A 57 12.29 -6.48 -10.47
N LYS A 58 11.35 -7.25 -11.02
CA LYS A 58 10.30 -6.66 -11.86
C LYS A 58 9.32 -5.91 -10.98
N GLU A 59 8.83 -4.79 -11.49
CA GLU A 59 7.93 -3.90 -10.77
C GLU A 59 6.63 -3.75 -11.55
N ILE A 60 5.49 -3.92 -10.87
CA ILE A 60 4.18 -3.60 -11.42
C ILE A 60 3.58 -2.49 -10.57
N ILE A 61 3.23 -1.38 -11.23
CA ILE A 61 2.68 -0.18 -10.58
C ILE A 61 1.17 -0.12 -10.81
N TYR A 62 0.43 0.10 -9.73
CA TYR A 62 -1.00 0.29 -9.69
C TYR A 62 -1.31 1.68 -9.16
N GLU A 63 -1.71 2.59 -10.04
CA GLU A 63 -2.42 3.80 -9.62
C GLU A 63 -3.83 3.41 -9.17
N LEU A 64 -4.20 3.74 -7.94
CA LEU A 64 -5.50 3.38 -7.40
C LEU A 64 -6.57 4.39 -7.82
N ASN A 65 -7.80 3.91 -7.95
CA ASN A 65 -8.94 4.74 -8.24
C ASN A 65 -9.58 5.22 -6.94
N LYS A 66 -10.01 6.48 -6.91
CA LYS A 66 -10.86 6.99 -5.84
C LYS A 66 -12.14 6.15 -5.80
N ALA A 67 -12.46 5.60 -4.63
CA ALA A 67 -13.71 4.93 -4.36
C ALA A 67 -14.76 5.98 -3.94
N GLU A 68 -15.24 5.89 -2.71
CA GLU A 68 -16.35 6.72 -2.20
C GLU A 68 -15.95 8.17 -1.91
N SER A 69 -14.75 8.38 -1.35
CA SER A 69 -14.24 9.70 -0.97
C SER A 69 -12.73 9.80 -1.21
N PHE A 70 -12.16 10.98 -0.99
CA PHE A 70 -10.71 11.21 -1.07
C PHE A 70 -9.88 10.43 -0.03
N GLN A 71 -10.54 9.72 0.90
CA GLN A 71 -9.90 8.87 1.89
C GLN A 71 -9.92 7.38 1.51
N TYR A 72 -10.72 6.99 0.52
CA TYR A 72 -10.94 5.59 0.15
C TYR A 72 -10.50 5.35 -1.29
N TRP A 73 -9.54 4.45 -1.45
CA TRP A 73 -8.91 4.17 -2.73
C TRP A 73 -8.91 2.67 -2.97
N GLN A 74 -9.16 2.24 -4.20
CA GLN A 74 -9.15 0.81 -4.52
C GLN A 74 -8.80 0.54 -5.97
N ARG A 75 -8.30 -0.67 -6.23
CA ARG A 75 -8.10 -1.22 -7.57
C ARG A 75 -7.96 -2.73 -7.50
N GLU A 76 -8.37 -3.42 -8.56
CA GLU A 76 -8.01 -4.82 -8.76
C GLU A 76 -6.49 -4.93 -9.00
N THR A 77 -5.81 -5.76 -8.22
CA THR A 77 -4.36 -5.96 -8.35
C THR A 77 -3.99 -7.43 -8.30
N THR A 78 -2.74 -7.75 -8.63
CA THR A 78 -2.20 -9.10 -8.45
C THR A 78 -1.58 -9.30 -7.07
N LEU A 79 -1.77 -8.40 -6.10
CA LEU A 79 -1.12 -8.46 -4.78
C LEU A 79 -1.33 -9.81 -4.11
N ARG A 80 -2.56 -10.28 -4.04
CA ARG A 80 -2.90 -11.58 -3.44
C ARG A 80 -2.24 -12.75 -4.18
N THR A 81 -2.32 -12.79 -5.51
CA THR A 81 -1.79 -13.91 -6.30
C THR A 81 -0.27 -13.94 -6.28
N THR A 82 0.38 -12.78 -6.41
CA THR A 82 1.84 -12.62 -6.31
C THR A 82 2.34 -12.97 -4.90
N HIS A 83 1.63 -12.60 -3.83
CA HIS A 83 2.03 -12.95 -2.47
C HIS A 83 1.92 -14.46 -2.16
N LEU A 84 0.92 -15.15 -2.72
CA LEU A 84 0.76 -16.60 -2.55
C LEU A 84 1.87 -17.39 -3.28
N ASP A 85 2.35 -16.87 -4.41
CA ASP A 85 3.50 -17.42 -5.11
C ASP A 85 4.81 -16.86 -4.50
N GLN A 86 5.24 -17.48 -3.39
CA GLN A 86 6.41 -17.08 -2.58
C GLN A 86 7.72 -16.89 -3.35
N THR A 87 7.84 -17.42 -4.57
CA THR A 87 9.02 -17.20 -5.41
C THR A 87 9.02 -15.83 -6.10
N SER A 88 7.93 -15.07 -5.97
CA SER A 88 7.64 -13.91 -6.81
C SER A 88 7.41 -12.60 -6.06
N PHE A 89 7.35 -12.54 -4.72
CA PHE A 89 7.10 -11.31 -3.99
C PHE A 89 8.30 -10.89 -3.13
N LYS A 90 8.83 -9.69 -3.38
CA LYS A 90 9.97 -9.11 -2.64
C LYS A 90 9.51 -7.98 -1.74
N ASN A 91 8.93 -6.94 -2.33
CA ASN A 91 8.51 -5.73 -1.62
C ASN A 91 7.13 -5.24 -2.10
N LEU A 92 6.37 -4.64 -1.19
CA LEU A 92 5.24 -3.76 -1.49
C LEU A 92 5.67 -2.32 -1.23
N ARG A 93 5.46 -1.44 -2.20
CA ARG A 93 5.70 -0.01 -2.06
C ARG A 93 4.40 0.74 -2.13
N ILE A 94 4.28 1.81 -1.36
CA ILE A 94 3.16 2.73 -1.44
C ILE A 94 3.67 4.16 -1.58
N MET A 95 2.98 4.93 -2.42
CA MET A 95 3.12 6.37 -2.54
C MET A 95 1.75 7.02 -2.37
N VAL A 96 1.69 8.01 -1.48
CA VAL A 96 0.51 8.84 -1.28
C VAL A 96 0.91 10.30 -1.46
N LYS A 97 0.08 11.04 -2.20
CA LYS A 97 0.28 12.48 -2.44
C LYS A 97 -0.76 13.30 -1.71
N ILE A 98 -0.33 14.31 -0.96
CA ILE A 98 -1.22 15.25 -0.25
C ILE A 98 -0.73 16.67 -0.49
N LYS A 99 -1.51 17.48 -1.20
CA LYS A 99 -1.24 18.90 -1.53
C LYS A 99 0.16 19.16 -2.08
N GLY A 100 0.69 18.21 -2.86
CA GLY A 100 2.03 18.31 -3.44
C GLY A 100 3.15 17.62 -2.65
N ASP A 101 2.92 17.24 -1.39
CA ASP A 101 3.84 16.44 -0.60
C ASP A 101 3.68 14.95 -0.90
N LEU A 102 4.76 14.19 -0.74
CA LEU A 102 4.82 12.75 -1.01
C LEU A 102 5.12 11.99 0.27
N TYR A 103 4.36 10.91 0.49
CA TYR A 103 4.51 9.99 1.60
C TYR A 103 4.80 8.60 1.04
N LEU A 104 5.92 7.99 1.45
CA LEU A 104 6.43 6.76 0.85
C LEU A 104 6.72 5.69 1.90
N SER A 105 6.43 4.43 1.59
CA SER A 105 6.92 3.27 2.33
C SER A 105 7.35 2.17 1.38
N GLU A 106 8.31 1.35 1.84
CA GLU A 106 8.62 0.04 1.28
C GLU A 106 8.48 -1.00 2.39
N LEU A 107 7.72 -2.07 2.14
CA LEU A 107 7.49 -3.19 3.05
C LEU A 107 8.04 -4.47 2.42
N SER A 108 8.96 -5.14 3.10
CA SER A 108 9.48 -6.42 2.64
C SER A 108 8.48 -7.55 2.86
N ALA A 109 8.59 -8.62 2.05
CA ALA A 109 7.81 -9.84 2.24
C ALA A 109 7.89 -10.41 3.67
N SER A 110 9.02 -10.25 4.35
CA SER A 110 9.22 -10.74 5.73
C SER A 110 8.35 -10.06 6.79
N VAL A 111 7.86 -8.84 6.54
CA VAL A 111 7.01 -8.10 7.49
C VAL A 111 5.52 -8.19 7.16
N ILE A 112 5.18 -8.76 6.01
CA ILE A 112 3.80 -8.97 5.56
C ILE A 112 3.37 -10.39 5.94
N LYS A 113 2.28 -10.49 6.69
CA LYS A 113 1.70 -11.77 7.12
C LYS A 113 0.65 -12.24 6.12
N ARG A 114 0.52 -13.57 6.07
CA ARG A 114 -0.47 -14.29 5.26
C ARG A 114 -1.86 -14.21 5.87
#